data_AF-A0A497RYF8-F1
#
_entry.id   AF-A0A497RYF8-F1
#
_cell.length_a   1.000
_cell.length_b   1.000
_cell.length_c   1.000
_cell.angle_alpha   90.00
_cell.angle_beta   90.00
_cell.angle_gamma   90.00
#
_symmetry.space_group_name_H-M   'P 1'
#
loop_
_entity.id
_entity.type
_entity.pdbx_description
1 polymer ?
#
loop_
_entity_poly.entity_id
_entity_poly.type
_entity_poly.pdbx_seq_one_letter_code
_entity_poly.pdbx_strand_id
1 'polypeptide(L)'
;MIKSIIARQREEIGRILNQRSVERENEKDVKKFVDKNIVKVITGIRRSGKSVLSLLLLKDMKFGYVNFDEKTLLMEKNPEKISPL
;
A
#
# COMPACT_ATOMS: atom_id res chain seq x y z
N MET A 1 10.31 -12.92 -11.41
CA MET A 1 8.84 -12.85 -11.46
C MET A 1 8.26 -12.00 -10.34
N ILE A 2 8.48 -12.31 -9.05
CA ILE A 2 7.99 -11.46 -7.94
C ILE A 2 8.60 -10.05 -7.98
N LYS A 3 9.92 -9.93 -8.16
CA LYS A 3 10.59 -8.62 -8.24
C LYS A 3 10.00 -7.69 -9.30
N SER A 4 9.67 -8.21 -10.49
CA SER A 4 9.04 -7.43 -11.55
C SER A 4 7.60 -7.02 -11.22
N ILE A 5 6.87 -7.87 -10.50
CA ILE A 5 5.52 -7.54 -9.99
C ILE A 5 5.61 -6.38 -9.00
N ILE A 6 6.49 -6.49 -8.00
CA ILE A 6 6.68 -5.45 -6.99
C ILE A 6 7.17 -4.14 -7.63
N ALA A 7 8.09 -4.21 -8.60
CA ALA A 7 8.54 -3.04 -9.35
C ALA A 7 7.37 -2.35 -10.09
N ARG A 8 6.52 -3.13 -10.76
CA ARG A 8 5.32 -2.59 -11.43
C ARG A 8 4.34 -1.96 -10.44
N GLN A 9 4.07 -2.62 -9.32
CA GLN A 9 3.20 -2.08 -8.27
C GLN A 9 3.74 -0.76 -7.71
N ARG A 10 5.07 -0.65 -7.53
CA ARG A 10 5.72 0.59 -7.11
C ARG A 10 5.51 1.72 -8.13
N GLU A 11 5.61 1.44 -9.43
CA GLU A 11 5.30 2.44 -10.47
C GLU A 11 3.82 2.86 -10.44
N GLU A 12 2.90 1.91 -10.29
CA GLU A 12 1.45 2.17 -10.20
C GLU A 12 1.13 3.09 -9.00
N ILE A 13 1.73 2.83 -7.84
CA ILE A 13 1.61 3.68 -6.64
C ILE A 13 2.13 5.09 -6.93
N GLY A 14 3.27 5.22 -7.59
CA GLY A 14 3.83 6.52 -7.96
C GLY A 14 2.85 7.32 -8.81
N ARG A 15 2.16 6.68 -9.77
CA ARG A 15 1.12 7.33 -10.57
C ARG A 15 -0.08 7.76 -9.71
N ILE A 16 -0.52 6.93 -8.78
CA ILE A 16 -1.64 7.24 -7.87
C ILE A 16 -1.30 8.43 -6.96
N LEU A 17 -0.10 8.45 -6.38
CA LEU A 17 0.33 9.52 -5.48
C LEU A 17 0.56 10.86 -6.18
N ASN A 18 0.88 10.83 -7.48
CA ASN A 18 1.03 12.04 -8.30
C ASN A 18 -0.30 12.60 -8.81
N GLN A 19 -1.41 11.89 -8.64
CA GLN A 19 -2.73 12.40 -8.99
C GLN A 19 -3.27 13.33 -7.90
N ARG A 20 -4.14 14.27 -8.30
CA ARG A 20 -4.84 15.14 -7.36
C ARG A 20 -5.81 14.29 -6.52
N SER A 21 -5.51 14.12 -5.23
CA SER A 21 -6.40 13.47 -4.27
C SER A 21 -7.17 14.49 -3.44
N VAL A 22 -8.40 14.16 -3.07
CA VAL A 22 -9.16 14.91 -2.07
C VAL A 22 -8.68 14.49 -0.67
N GLU A 23 -8.33 15.47 0.17
CA GLU A 23 -7.97 15.23 1.57
C GLU A 23 -9.17 14.66 2.33
N ARG A 24 -8.94 13.68 3.21
CA ARG A 24 -10.03 13.13 4.01
C ARG A 24 -10.23 13.93 5.29
N GLU A 25 -11.48 14.10 5.69
CA GLU A 25 -11.85 14.81 6.93
C GLU A 25 -11.08 14.29 8.16
N ASN A 26 -10.88 12.97 8.23
CA ASN A 26 -10.20 12.31 9.34
C ASN A 26 -8.69 12.06 9.12
N GLU A 27 -8.08 12.60 8.07
CA GLU A 27 -6.69 12.30 7.71
C GLU A 27 -5.71 12.66 8.84
N LYS A 28 -5.88 13.85 9.45
CA LYS A 28 -5.05 14.32 10.58
C LYS A 28 -5.17 13.40 11.79
N ASP A 29 -6.37 12.95 12.09
CA ASP A 29 -6.63 12.04 13.22
C ASP A 29 -6.03 10.67 13.02
N VAL A 30 -6.02 10.16 11.79
CA VAL A 30 -5.42 8.85 11.51
C VAL A 30 -3.89 8.96 11.45
N LYS A 31 -3.34 10.07 10.97
CA LYS A 31 -1.89 10.28 10.82
C LYS A 31 -1.12 10.14 12.15
N LYS A 32 -1.73 10.51 13.29
CA LYS A 32 -1.13 10.39 14.64
C LYS A 32 -0.88 8.95 15.11
N PHE A 33 -1.47 7.96 14.43
CA PHE A 33 -1.29 6.55 14.74
C PHE A 33 -0.29 5.85 13.83
N VAL A 34 0.11 6.47 12.71
CA VAL A 34 0.95 5.83 11.68
C VAL A 34 2.30 5.39 12.25
N ASP A 35 2.90 6.23 13.11
CA ASP A 35 4.19 6.02 13.78
C ASP A 35 4.17 4.98 14.92
N LYS A 36 3.00 4.55 15.39
CA LYS A 36 2.88 3.63 16.54
C LYS A 36 3.25 2.21 16.15
N ASN A 37 3.95 1.46 17.00
CA ASN A 37 4.31 0.06 16.73
C ASN A 37 3.15 -0.92 17.01
N ILE A 38 2.01 -0.70 16.35
CA ILE A 38 0.82 -1.55 16.39
C ILE A 38 0.36 -1.84 14.96
N VAL A 39 -0.38 -2.93 14.78
CA VAL A 39 -1.06 -3.25 13.51
C VAL A 39 -2.23 -2.28 13.30
N LYS A 40 -2.35 -1.74 12.09
CA LYS A 40 -3.48 -0.88 11.70
C LYS A 40 -4.28 -1.59 10.62
N VAL A 41 -5.60 -1.58 10.77
CA VAL A 41 -6.52 -2.20 9.82
C VAL A 41 -7.44 -1.10 9.28
N ILE A 42 -7.45 -0.90 7.95
CA ILE A 42 -8.34 0.03 7.27
C ILE A 42 -9.48 -0.78 6.64
N THR A 43 -10.69 -0.61 7.14
CA THR A 43 -11.89 -1.35 6.71
C THR A 43 -12.88 -0.45 5.96
N GLY A 44 -13.92 -1.03 5.35
CA GLY A 44 -14.99 -0.31 4.66
C GLY A 44 -15.38 -0.92 3.30
N ILE A 45 -16.47 -0.42 2.71
CA ILE A 45 -17.08 -0.94 1.48
C ILE A 45 -16.13 -0.95 0.27
N ARG A 46 -16.40 -1.80 -0.73
CA ARG A 46 -15.64 -1.82 -2.00
C ARG A 46 -15.73 -0.45 -2.69
N ARG A 47 -14.61 0.05 -3.24
CA ARG A 47 -14.45 1.38 -3.89
C ARG A 47 -14.54 2.62 -2.98
N SER A 48 -14.49 2.48 -1.65
CA SER A 48 -14.37 3.63 -0.72
C SER A 48 -12.96 4.25 -0.63
N GLY A 49 -12.04 3.90 -1.53
CA GLY A 49 -10.68 4.46 -1.58
C GLY A 49 -9.75 4.07 -0.42
N LYS A 50 -9.96 2.93 0.25
CA LYS A 50 -9.12 2.45 1.35
C LYS A 50 -7.63 2.37 1.00
N SER A 51 -7.30 1.78 -0.15
CA SER A 51 -5.91 1.67 -0.62
C SER A 51 -5.31 3.04 -0.92
N VAL A 52 -6.11 3.98 -1.42
CA VAL A 52 -5.66 5.37 -1.64
C VAL A 52 -5.36 6.04 -0.30
N LEU A 53 -6.24 5.87 0.71
CA LEU A 53 -6.00 6.37 2.07
C LEU A 53 -4.70 5.82 2.65
N SER A 54 -4.44 4.51 2.58
CA SER A 54 -3.18 3.94 3.10
C SER A 54 -1.94 4.52 2.41
N LEU A 55 -2.01 4.74 1.10
CA LEU A 55 -0.90 5.31 0.34
C LEU A 55 -0.67 6.79 0.71
N LEU A 56 -1.74 7.58 0.85
CA LEU A 56 -1.64 8.98 1.26
C LEU A 56 -1.07 9.14 2.68
N LEU A 57 -1.49 8.29 3.61
CA LEU A 57 -0.99 8.29 4.99
C LEU A 57 0.52 7.98 5.07
N LEU A 58 1.05 7.20 4.12
CA LEU A 58 2.44 6.74 4.08
C LEU A 58 3.32 7.50 3.08
N LYS A 59 2.78 8.44 2.29
CA LYS A 59 3.47 9.06 1.14
C LYS A 59 4.80 9.72 1.47
N ASP A 60 4.93 10.23 2.71
CA ASP A 60 6.13 10.93 3.20
C ASP A 60 7.06 9.99 4.01
N MET A 61 6.81 8.67 3.97
CA MET A 61 7.54 7.66 4.75
C MET A 61 8.14 6.60 3.82
N LYS A 62 9.17 5.89 4.31
CA LYS A 62 9.64 4.67 3.64
C LYS A 62 8.68 3.53 4.01
N PHE A 63 8.04 2.92 3.02
CA PHE A 63 7.14 1.78 3.22
C PHE A 63 7.29 0.74 2.11
N GLY A 64 6.92 -0.50 2.42
CA GLY A 64 6.71 -1.56 1.45
C GLY A 64 5.24 -1.67 1.08
N TYR A 65 4.95 -2.07 -0.15
CA TYR A 65 3.58 -2.30 -0.62
C TYR A 65 3.50 -3.62 -1.37
N VAL A 66 2.42 -4.34 -1.12
CA VAL A 66 2.07 -5.56 -1.84
C VAL A 66 0.55 -5.59 -2.03
N ASN A 67 0.11 -5.69 -3.29
CA ASN A 67 -1.28 -5.99 -3.61
C ASN A 67 -1.49 -7.51 -3.74
N PHE A 68 -2.19 -8.10 -2.77
CA PHE A 68 -2.48 -9.54 -2.75
C PHE A 68 -3.62 -9.97 -3.70
N ASP A 69 -4.37 -9.03 -4.30
CA ASP A 69 -5.34 -9.37 -5.35
C ASP A 69 -4.65 -9.83 -6.65
N GLU A 70 -3.34 -9.62 -6.77
CA GLU A 70 -2.56 -10.05 -7.94
C GLU A 70 -2.33 -11.57 -7.92
N LYS A 71 -3.11 -12.29 -8.73
CA LYS A 71 -3.09 -13.75 -8.84
C LYS A 71 -1.69 -14.34 -9.05
N THR A 72 -0.82 -13.66 -9.80
CA THR A 72 0.53 -14.13 -10.10
C THR A 72 1.42 -14.17 -8.85
N LEU A 73 1.17 -13.29 -7.86
CA LEU A 73 1.86 -13.33 -6.57
C LEU A 73 1.46 -14.58 -5.77
N LEU A 74 0.19 -14.98 -5.87
CA LEU A 74 -0.38 -16.14 -5.15
C LEU A 74 0.07 -17.49 -5.72
N MET A 75 0.71 -17.52 -6.90
CA MET A 75 1.19 -18.75 -7.52
C MET A 75 2.57 -19.19 -7.01
N GLU A 76 3.35 -18.30 -6.41
CA GLU A 76 4.66 -18.66 -5.84
C GLU A 76 4.49 -19.16 -4.40
N LYS A 77 4.85 -20.43 -4.17
CA LYS A 77 4.72 -21.09 -2.86
C LYS A 77 6.03 -21.12 -2.07
N ASN A 78 7.16 -20.73 -2.67
CA ASN A 78 8.45 -20.74 -2.00
C ASN A 78 8.69 -19.37 -1.30
N PRO A 79 8.69 -19.32 0.05
CA PRO A 79 8.88 -18.07 0.79
C PRO A 79 10.28 -17.46 0.63
N GLU A 80 11.31 -18.26 0.33
CA GLU A 80 12.70 -17.79 0.24
C GLU A 80 13.01 -17.00 -1.04
N LYS A 81 12.14 -17.13 -2.06
CA LYS A 81 12.26 -16.33 -3.30
C LYS A 81 11.83 -14.88 -3.12
N ILE A 82 11.28 -14.53 -1.95
CA ILE A 82 11.00 -13.16 -1.52
C ILE A 82 12.24 -12.64 -0.77
N SER A 83 13.40 -12.64 -1.44
CA SER A 83 14.62 -12.10 -0.85
C SER A 83 14.54 -10.56 -0.76
N PRO A 84 14.99 -9.93 0.35
CA PRO A 84 14.97 -8.47 0.50
C PRO A 84 15.82 -7.80 -0.60
N LEU A 85 15.38 -6.61 -1.00
CA LEU A 85 16.13 -5.68 -1.84
C LEU A 85 17.44 -5.27 -1.17
#